data_AF-A0A9D8M003-F1
#
_entry.id   AF-A0A9D8M003-F1
#
_cell.length_a   1.000
_cell.length_b   1.000
_cell.length_c   1.000
_cell.angle_alpha   90.00
_cell.angle_beta   90.00
_cell.angle_gamma   90.00
#
_symmetry.space_group_name_H-M   'P 1'
#
loop_
_entity.id
_entity.type
_entity.pdbx_description
1 polymer ?
#
loop_
_entity_poly.entity_id
_entity_poly.type
_entity_poly.pdbx_seq_one_letter_code
_entity_poly.pdbx_strand_id
1 'polypeptide(L)'
;MTETRDGGMLEVEHMGPLLEGEDPDTTHAEDARHCIRLYTELISFKQELLNRAERALDGLSAEAKKELAATDVPVLESQLARYESRLEFWYRRAWELEGIDLDRDQLEVHYRGRSLELTRREYQLLACLMRHPYQYLSARRLVHLAWGEQLADEQLRVYVVRLRRKLEDLELPARLVNRPRKGYTLVFD
;
A
#
# COMPACT_ATOMS: atom_id res chain seq x y z
N MET A 1 -13.35 29.75 11.72
CA MET A 1 -13.95 28.85 12.73
C MET A 1 -14.58 27.70 11.96
N THR A 2 -13.99 26.53 11.85
CA THR A 2 -13.07 25.80 12.74
C THR A 2 -11.86 25.26 11.96
N GLU A 3 -10.66 25.50 12.49
CA GLU A 3 -9.45 24.77 12.11
C GLU A 3 -9.67 23.28 12.42
N THR A 4 -9.53 22.45 11.39
CA THR A 4 -9.24 21.02 11.53
C THR A 4 -8.03 20.76 10.66
N ARG A 5 -6.90 21.35 11.05
CA ARG A 5 -5.57 21.17 10.45
C ARG A 5 -4.65 20.79 11.60
N ASP A 6 -4.65 19.53 12.02
CA ASP A 6 -3.59 19.05 12.93
C ASP A 6 -3.54 17.52 13.10
N GLY A 7 -3.61 16.77 12.00
CA GLY A 7 -3.61 15.31 12.06
C GLY A 7 -2.50 14.66 11.23
N GLY A 8 -2.36 15.10 9.97
CA GLY A 8 -1.45 14.51 9.02
C GLY A 8 0.02 14.82 9.35
N MET A 9 0.34 16.07 9.66
CA MET A 9 1.70 16.49 10.00
C MET A 9 2.29 15.71 11.17
N LEU A 10 1.55 15.57 12.28
CA LEU A 10 2.00 14.88 13.50
C LEU A 10 2.24 13.38 13.29
N GLU A 11 1.43 12.72 12.44
CA GLU A 11 1.65 11.31 12.10
C GLU A 11 2.92 11.11 11.25
N VAL A 12 3.24 12.10 10.43
CA VAL A 12 4.30 12.03 9.42
C VAL A 12 5.67 12.48 9.94
N GLU A 13 5.74 13.40 10.91
CA GLU A 13 6.98 13.92 11.50
C GLU A 13 7.88 12.81 12.07
N HIS A 14 7.29 11.77 12.68
CA HIS A 14 8.04 10.63 13.21
C HIS A 14 8.61 9.70 12.12
N MET A 15 8.15 9.85 10.87
CA MET A 15 8.61 9.10 9.70
C MET A 15 9.75 9.81 8.96
N GLY A 16 10.44 10.77 9.59
CA GLY A 16 11.59 11.48 9.01
C GLY A 16 11.23 12.59 8.02
N PRO A 17 12.23 13.14 7.29
CA PRO A 17 12.03 14.35 6.50
C PRO A 17 11.05 14.14 5.35
N LEU A 18 10.25 15.16 5.08
CA LEU A 18 9.38 15.25 3.91
C LEU A 18 10.22 15.39 2.62
N LEU A 19 9.66 14.92 1.50
CA LEU A 19 10.15 15.29 0.17
C LEU A 19 9.81 16.76 -0.11
N GLU A 20 10.55 17.38 -1.03
CA GLU A 20 10.26 18.75 -1.44
C GLU A 20 8.86 18.85 -2.06
N GLY A 21 8.03 19.77 -1.55
CA GLY A 21 6.65 19.96 -2.00
C GLY A 21 5.62 18.98 -1.44
N GLU A 22 6.02 18.06 -0.54
CA GLU A 22 5.10 17.19 0.18
C GLU A 22 4.39 17.97 1.31
N ASP A 23 3.07 18.05 1.28
CA ASP A 23 2.23 18.67 2.31
C ASP A 23 1.24 17.65 2.89
N PRO A 24 1.55 17.01 4.05
CA PRO A 24 0.70 16.01 4.70
C PRO A 24 -0.72 16.50 5.02
N ASP A 25 -0.92 17.81 5.16
CA ASP A 25 -2.21 18.42 5.48
C ASP A 25 -2.99 18.87 4.24
N THR A 26 -2.52 18.50 3.04
CA THR A 26 -3.24 18.76 1.79
C THR A 26 -4.69 18.29 1.86
N THR A 27 -5.56 19.07 1.24
CA THR A 27 -6.99 18.77 1.05
C THR A 27 -7.29 18.27 -0.37
N HIS A 28 -6.28 18.16 -1.24
CA HIS A 28 -6.46 17.73 -2.62
C HIS A 28 -6.02 16.28 -2.80
N ALA A 29 -6.94 15.43 -3.26
CA ALA A 29 -6.63 14.02 -3.53
C ALA A 29 -5.49 13.85 -4.56
N GLU A 30 -5.33 14.80 -5.49
CA GLU A 30 -4.28 14.75 -6.51
C GLU A 30 -2.87 14.80 -5.92
N ASP A 31 -2.69 15.58 -4.85
CA ASP A 31 -1.42 15.71 -4.14
C ASP A 31 -1.07 14.39 -3.44
N ALA A 32 -2.06 13.73 -2.83
CA ALA A 32 -1.88 12.41 -2.25
C ALA A 32 -1.52 11.36 -3.32
N ARG A 33 -2.22 11.35 -4.47
CA ARG A 33 -1.87 10.46 -5.59
C ARG A 33 -0.47 10.75 -6.14
N HIS A 34 -0.06 12.02 -6.18
CA HIS A 34 1.29 12.40 -6.59
C HIS A 34 2.35 11.83 -5.62
N CYS A 35 2.15 11.99 -4.32
CA CYS A 35 3.04 11.43 -3.31
C CYS A 35 3.10 9.89 -3.39
N ILE A 36 1.97 9.22 -3.58
CA ILE A 36 1.92 7.76 -3.79
C ILE A 36 2.83 7.34 -4.95
N ARG A 37 2.78 8.04 -6.09
CA ARG A 37 3.63 7.75 -7.25
C ARG A 37 5.12 7.97 -6.93
N LEU A 38 5.47 9.10 -6.33
CA LEU A 38 6.86 9.41 -5.97
C LEU A 38 7.46 8.37 -5.01
N TYR A 39 6.76 8.05 -3.93
CA TYR A 39 7.24 7.07 -2.96
C TYR A 39 7.29 5.65 -3.56
N THR A 40 6.35 5.30 -4.44
CA THR A 40 6.39 4.04 -5.21
C THR A 40 7.67 3.93 -6.05
N GLU A 41 8.04 4.99 -6.76
CA GLU A 41 9.27 5.04 -7.57
C GLU A 41 10.52 4.95 -6.70
N LEU A 42 10.59 5.73 -5.62
CA LEU A 42 11.73 5.74 -4.70
C LEU A 42 11.94 4.39 -4.02
N ILE A 43 10.87 3.75 -3.54
CA ILE A 43 10.92 2.42 -2.94
C ILE A 43 11.40 1.41 -3.98
N SER A 44 10.85 1.43 -5.19
CA SER A 44 11.25 0.50 -6.26
C SER A 44 12.74 0.62 -6.58
N PHE A 45 13.24 1.86 -6.69
CA PHE A 45 14.65 2.13 -6.91
C PHE A 45 15.54 1.63 -5.75
N LYS A 46 15.17 1.93 -4.50
CA LYS A 46 15.93 1.49 -3.32
C LYS A 46 15.92 -0.02 -3.14
N GLN A 47 14.80 -0.68 -3.43
CA GLN A 47 14.72 -2.14 -3.44
C GLN A 47 15.65 -2.73 -4.49
N GLU A 48 15.75 -2.14 -5.69
CA GLU A 48 16.70 -2.61 -6.70
C GLU A 48 18.16 -2.46 -6.24
N LEU A 49 18.50 -1.34 -5.61
CA LEU A 49 19.83 -1.12 -5.03
C LEU A 49 20.14 -2.14 -3.92
N LEU A 50 19.21 -2.35 -2.99
CA LEU A 50 19.37 -3.32 -1.90
C LEU A 50 19.57 -4.73 -2.45
N ASN A 51 18.69 -5.18 -3.36
CA ASN A 51 18.81 -6.50 -4.00
C ASN A 51 20.16 -6.66 -4.72
N ARG A 52 20.67 -5.60 -5.35
CA ARG A 52 21.98 -5.64 -6.02
C ARG A 52 23.12 -5.72 -5.01
N ALA A 53 23.05 -4.96 -3.92
CA ALA A 53 24.04 -5.01 -2.84
C ALA A 53 24.08 -6.40 -2.20
N GLU A 54 22.92 -6.99 -1.90
CA GLU A 54 22.79 -8.33 -1.34
C GLU A 54 23.37 -9.41 -2.27
N ARG A 55 23.08 -9.35 -3.58
CA ARG A 55 23.67 -10.31 -4.54
C ARG A 55 25.17 -10.15 -4.70
N ALA A 56 25.68 -8.91 -4.59
CA ALA A 56 27.11 -8.67 -4.68
C ALA A 56 27.87 -9.29 -3.51
N LEU A 57 27.25 -9.46 -2.34
CA LEU A 57 27.87 -10.08 -1.18
C LEU A 57 28.45 -11.44 -1.48
N ASP A 58 27.89 -12.26 -2.38
CA ASP A 58 28.41 -13.61 -2.63
C ASP A 58 29.85 -13.60 -3.19
N GLY A 59 30.22 -12.60 -3.99
CA GLY A 59 31.52 -12.51 -4.68
C GLY A 59 32.60 -11.66 -3.99
N LEU A 60 32.29 -11.00 -2.88
CA LEU A 60 33.22 -10.08 -2.19
C LEU A 60 34.18 -10.79 -1.22
N SER A 61 35.27 -10.11 -0.83
CA SER A 61 36.12 -10.60 0.28
C SER A 61 35.35 -10.55 1.61
N ALA A 62 35.80 -11.30 2.62
CA ALA A 62 35.14 -11.33 3.93
C ALA A 62 35.06 -9.94 4.58
N GLU A 63 36.11 -9.13 4.42
CA GLU A 63 36.18 -7.76 4.94
C GLU A 63 35.16 -6.85 4.25
N ALA A 64 35.09 -6.91 2.91
CA ALA A 64 34.13 -6.11 2.14
C ALA A 64 32.68 -6.53 2.39
N LYS A 65 32.40 -7.84 2.55
CA LYS A 65 31.07 -8.34 2.95
C LYS A 65 30.66 -7.80 4.32
N LYS A 66 31.59 -7.85 5.29
CA LYS A 66 31.33 -7.39 6.66
C LYS A 66 31.05 -5.90 6.71
N GLU A 67 31.81 -5.10 5.96
CA GLU A 67 31.60 -3.66 5.86
C GLU A 67 30.22 -3.35 5.27
N LEU A 68 29.93 -3.86 4.07
CA LEU A 68 28.66 -3.60 3.36
C LEU A 68 27.42 -4.03 4.16
N ALA A 69 27.51 -5.18 4.86
CA ALA A 69 26.43 -5.67 5.70
C ALA A 69 26.26 -4.88 7.01
N ALA A 70 27.30 -4.22 7.50
CA ALA A 70 27.26 -3.45 8.75
C ALA A 70 26.84 -1.98 8.54
N THR A 71 27.06 -1.41 7.34
CA THR A 71 26.88 0.02 7.09
C THR A 71 25.81 0.28 6.02
N ASP A 72 25.99 -0.15 4.78
CA ASP A 72 25.10 0.20 3.66
C ASP A 72 23.74 -0.50 3.72
N VAL A 73 23.73 -1.83 3.94
CA VAL A 73 22.49 -2.63 3.95
C VAL A 73 21.51 -2.11 5.01
N PRO A 74 21.89 -1.94 6.29
CA PRO A 74 20.97 -1.44 7.31
C PRO A 74 20.44 -0.03 7.01
N VAL A 75 21.25 0.83 6.39
CA VAL A 75 20.82 2.17 5.98
C VAL A 75 19.75 2.09 4.88
N LEU A 76 19.95 1.24 3.88
CA LEU A 76 18.96 1.03 2.82
C LEU A 76 17.66 0.44 3.37
N GLU A 77 17.74 -0.54 4.25
CA GLU A 77 16.59 -1.15 4.93
C GLU A 77 15.81 -0.12 5.77
N SER A 78 16.51 0.68 6.57
CA SER A 78 15.89 1.73 7.38
C SER A 78 15.19 2.79 6.52
N GLN A 79 15.82 3.20 5.42
CA GLN A 79 15.21 4.14 4.47
C GLN A 79 13.97 3.55 3.79
N LEU A 80 14.02 2.28 3.40
CA LEU A 80 12.89 1.57 2.80
C LEU A 80 11.72 1.50 3.78
N ALA A 81 11.94 1.03 5.01
CA ALA A 81 10.89 0.93 6.02
C ALA A 81 10.19 2.28 6.27
N ARG A 82 10.98 3.37 6.28
CA ARG A 82 10.48 4.73 6.42
C ARG A 82 9.59 5.16 5.24
N TYR A 83 10.04 4.89 4.02
CA TYR A 83 9.27 5.23 2.81
C TYR A 83 8.02 4.36 2.66
N GLU A 84 8.08 3.10 3.06
CA GLU A 84 6.91 2.21 3.11
C GLU A 84 5.87 2.77 4.08
N SER A 85 6.28 3.17 5.29
CA SER A 85 5.38 3.81 6.27
C SER A 85 4.75 5.10 5.72
N ARG A 86 5.56 5.91 5.02
CA ARG A 86 5.07 7.14 4.39
C ARG A 86 4.10 6.88 3.24
N LEU A 87 4.35 5.85 2.46
CA LEU A 87 3.46 5.44 1.39
C LEU A 87 2.12 4.93 1.95
N GLU A 88 2.15 4.16 3.03
CA GLU A 88 0.93 3.72 3.73
C GLU A 88 0.09 4.90 4.22
N PHE A 89 0.73 5.92 4.81
CA PHE A 89 0.08 7.18 5.16
C PHE A 89 -0.62 7.79 3.94
N TRP A 90 0.11 7.96 2.84
CA TRP A 90 -0.44 8.61 1.64
C TRP A 90 -1.58 7.83 0.98
N TYR A 91 -1.53 6.50 1.00
CA TYR A 91 -2.66 5.68 0.55
C TYR A 91 -3.90 5.90 1.42
N ARG A 92 -3.75 5.89 2.75
CA ARG A 92 -4.87 6.16 3.67
C ARG A 92 -5.45 7.55 3.43
N ARG A 93 -4.57 8.55 3.31
CA ARG A 93 -4.94 9.93 3.03
C ARG A 93 -5.66 10.07 1.69
N ALA A 94 -5.21 9.37 0.65
CA ALA A 94 -5.87 9.36 -0.64
C ALA A 94 -7.27 8.72 -0.56
N TRP A 95 -7.47 7.62 0.20
CA TRP A 95 -8.82 7.06 0.40
C TRP A 95 -9.75 8.08 1.04
N GLU A 96 -9.29 8.77 2.09
CA GLU A 96 -10.06 9.82 2.78
C GLU A 96 -10.40 10.99 1.84
N LEU A 97 -9.41 11.53 1.12
CA LEU A 97 -9.59 12.70 0.26
C LEU A 97 -10.43 12.40 -0.99
N GLU A 98 -10.41 11.15 -1.48
CA GLU A 98 -11.30 10.67 -2.55
C GLU A 98 -12.73 10.37 -2.05
N GLY A 99 -12.94 10.36 -0.72
CA GLY A 99 -14.23 10.00 -0.12
C GLY A 99 -14.57 8.53 -0.34
N ILE A 100 -13.56 7.65 -0.29
CA ILE A 100 -13.72 6.21 -0.42
C ILE A 100 -13.85 5.61 0.97
N ASP A 101 -15.02 5.01 1.24
CA ASP A 101 -15.33 4.45 2.56
C ASP A 101 -15.92 3.04 2.46
N LEU A 102 -15.71 2.25 3.52
CA LEU A 102 -16.24 0.89 3.67
C LEU A 102 -17.21 0.81 4.84
N ASP A 103 -18.50 0.72 4.52
CA ASP A 103 -19.53 0.48 5.53
C ASP A 103 -19.55 -1.00 5.92
N ARG A 104 -19.14 -1.29 7.15
CA ARG A 104 -19.08 -2.66 7.70
C ARG A 104 -20.46 -3.24 7.96
N ASP A 105 -21.42 -2.41 8.36
CA ASP A 105 -22.74 -2.85 8.80
C ASP A 105 -23.62 -3.16 7.60
N GLN A 106 -23.51 -2.34 6.54
CA GLN A 106 -24.19 -2.56 5.27
C GLN A 106 -23.39 -3.43 4.28
N LEU A 107 -22.10 -3.67 4.57
CA LEU A 107 -21.15 -4.34 3.67
C LEU A 107 -21.04 -3.62 2.32
N GLU A 108 -21.02 -2.29 2.33
CA GLU A 108 -20.94 -1.48 1.12
C GLU A 108 -19.58 -0.82 0.97
N VAL A 109 -19.21 -0.55 -0.29
CA VAL A 109 -18.16 0.42 -0.61
C VAL A 109 -18.82 1.67 -1.21
N HIS A 110 -18.44 2.83 -0.72
CA HIS A 110 -18.95 4.13 -1.15
C HIS A 110 -17.89 4.89 -1.92
N TYR A 111 -18.28 5.52 -3.03
CA TYR A 111 -17.43 6.43 -3.78
C TYR A 111 -18.28 7.43 -4.58
N ARG A 112 -17.95 8.73 -4.51
CA ARG A 112 -18.63 9.81 -5.27
C ARG A 112 -20.16 9.76 -5.23
N GLY A 113 -20.75 9.49 -4.05
CA GLY A 113 -22.19 9.42 -3.86
C GLY A 113 -22.86 8.18 -4.46
N ARG A 114 -22.08 7.23 -4.96
CA ARG A 114 -22.51 5.89 -5.39
C ARG A 114 -22.10 4.88 -4.31
N SER A 115 -22.87 3.81 -4.19
CA SER A 115 -22.50 2.68 -3.35
C SER A 115 -22.69 1.37 -4.08
N LEU A 116 -21.99 0.35 -3.60
CA LEU A 116 -22.09 -1.00 -4.13
C LEU A 116 -22.01 -2.02 -2.98
N GLU A 117 -23.02 -2.88 -2.90
CA GLU A 117 -23.08 -3.98 -1.94
C GLU A 117 -22.01 -5.06 -2.21
N LEU A 118 -21.23 -5.38 -1.19
CA LEU A 118 -20.25 -6.45 -1.18
C LEU A 118 -20.80 -7.64 -0.40
N THR A 119 -20.49 -8.85 -0.87
CA THR A 119 -20.64 -10.00 0.02
C THR A 119 -19.65 -9.87 1.17
N ARG A 120 -19.92 -10.54 2.30
CA ARG A 120 -19.02 -10.53 3.47
C ARG A 120 -17.55 -10.86 3.11
N ARG A 121 -17.34 -11.80 2.17
CA ARG A 121 -15.99 -12.19 1.71
C ARG A 121 -15.32 -11.13 0.85
N GLU A 122 -16.09 -10.48 -0.04
CA GLU A 122 -15.60 -9.37 -0.85
C GLU A 122 -15.24 -8.16 0.01
N TYR A 123 -16.10 -7.82 0.99
CA TYR A 123 -15.82 -6.78 1.98
C TYR A 123 -14.54 -7.07 2.73
N GLN A 124 -14.39 -8.27 3.30
CA GLN A 124 -13.19 -8.67 4.04
C GLN A 124 -11.93 -8.62 3.17
N LEU A 125 -12.02 -9.03 1.90
CA LEU A 125 -10.93 -8.97 0.94
C LEU A 125 -10.53 -7.51 0.66
N LEU A 126 -11.50 -6.65 0.36
CA LEU A 126 -11.26 -5.23 0.07
C LEU A 126 -10.70 -4.50 1.29
N ALA A 127 -11.31 -4.67 2.47
CA ALA A 127 -10.84 -4.12 3.73
C ALA A 127 -9.42 -4.59 4.06
N CYS A 128 -9.09 -5.85 3.79
CA CYS A 128 -7.73 -6.36 3.96
C CYS A 128 -6.75 -5.64 3.03
N LEU A 129 -7.08 -5.49 1.75
CA LEU A 129 -6.21 -4.81 0.78
C LEU A 129 -6.04 -3.32 1.09
N MET A 130 -7.11 -2.62 1.52
CA MET A 130 -7.06 -1.21 1.90
C MET A 130 -6.22 -0.97 3.17
N ARG A 131 -6.16 -1.93 4.09
CA ARG A 131 -5.27 -1.89 5.27
C ARG A 131 -3.80 -2.19 4.98
N HIS A 132 -3.52 -2.79 3.82
CA HIS A 132 -2.18 -3.15 3.40
C HIS A 132 -1.86 -2.52 2.03
N PRO A 133 -1.94 -1.19 1.92
CA PRO A 133 -1.71 -0.51 0.66
C PRO A 133 -0.27 -0.72 0.19
N TYR A 134 -0.07 -0.86 -1.12
CA TYR A 134 1.22 -1.11 -1.76
C TYR A 134 1.96 -2.40 -1.36
N GLN A 135 1.52 -3.10 -0.32
CA GLN A 135 2.04 -4.41 0.04
C GLN A 135 1.42 -5.47 -0.87
N TYR A 136 2.28 -6.21 -1.58
CA TYR A 136 1.83 -7.39 -2.32
C TYR A 136 1.66 -8.56 -1.36
N LEU A 137 0.41 -8.96 -1.14
CA LEU A 137 0.06 -10.09 -0.30
C LEU A 137 -0.05 -11.35 -1.15
N SER A 138 0.75 -12.38 -0.85
CA SER A 138 0.61 -13.70 -1.48
C SER A 138 -0.81 -14.25 -1.28
N ALA A 139 -1.27 -15.14 -2.16
CA ALA A 139 -2.63 -15.71 -2.07
C ALA A 139 -2.91 -16.29 -0.67
N ARG A 140 -1.98 -17.12 -0.18
CA ARG A 140 -2.03 -17.70 1.17
C ARG A 140 -2.08 -16.65 2.28
N ARG A 141 -1.27 -15.59 2.18
CA ARG A 141 -1.25 -14.53 3.20
C ARG A 141 -2.53 -13.71 3.17
N LEU A 142 -3.03 -13.38 2.00
CA LEU A 142 -4.26 -12.62 1.80
C LEU A 142 -5.48 -13.38 2.33
N VAL A 143 -5.58 -14.68 2.01
CA VAL A 143 -6.59 -15.58 2.56
C VAL A 143 -6.53 -15.59 4.08
N HIS A 144 -5.33 -15.79 4.64
CA HIS A 144 -5.15 -15.84 6.09
C HIS A 144 -5.55 -14.52 6.78
N LEU A 145 -5.13 -13.38 6.25
CA LEU A 145 -5.43 -12.06 6.83
C LEU A 145 -6.91 -11.66 6.67
N ALA A 146 -7.53 -11.96 5.53
CA ALA A 146 -8.92 -11.60 5.28
C ALA A 146 -9.91 -12.50 6.03
N TRP A 147 -9.58 -13.79 6.18
CA TRP A 147 -10.56 -14.83 6.52
C TRP A 147 -10.16 -15.75 7.67
N GLY A 148 -8.90 -15.78 8.10
CA GLY A 148 -8.43 -16.58 9.24
C GLY A 148 -8.43 -18.10 9.04
N GLU A 149 -8.78 -18.59 7.85
CA GLU A 149 -8.94 -20.02 7.53
C GLU A 149 -8.21 -20.40 6.24
N GLN A 150 -8.13 -21.69 5.93
CA GLN A 150 -7.59 -22.17 4.66
C GLN A 150 -8.71 -22.21 3.60
N LEU A 151 -8.79 -21.16 2.80
CA LEU A 151 -9.49 -21.17 1.52
C LEU A 151 -8.52 -21.58 0.40
N ALA A 152 -9.03 -22.29 -0.60
CA ALA A 152 -8.23 -22.66 -1.77
C ALA A 152 -7.89 -21.42 -2.61
N ASP A 153 -6.71 -21.41 -3.25
CA ASP A 153 -6.26 -20.30 -4.10
C ASP A 153 -7.24 -20.02 -5.25
N GLU A 154 -7.92 -21.05 -5.77
CA GLU A 154 -8.96 -20.94 -6.79
C GLU A 154 -10.15 -20.11 -6.30
N GLN A 155 -10.54 -20.27 -5.03
CA GLN A 155 -11.64 -19.52 -4.44
C GLN A 155 -11.27 -18.05 -4.26
N LEU A 156 -10.04 -17.75 -3.83
CA LEU A 156 -9.54 -16.38 -3.79
C LEU A 156 -9.62 -15.73 -5.18
N ARG A 157 -9.21 -16.43 -6.25
CA ARG A 157 -9.27 -15.89 -7.62
C ARG A 157 -10.70 -15.52 -8.04
N VAL A 158 -11.70 -16.31 -7.65
CA VAL A 158 -13.12 -15.98 -7.90
C VAL A 158 -13.50 -14.68 -7.21
N TYR A 159 -13.16 -14.50 -5.93
CA TYR A 159 -13.45 -13.26 -5.21
C TYR A 159 -12.69 -12.06 -5.78
N VAL A 160 -11.44 -12.24 -6.20
CA VAL A 160 -10.64 -11.19 -6.87
C VAL A 160 -11.31 -10.74 -8.17
N VAL A 161 -11.79 -11.66 -9.01
CA VAL A 161 -12.47 -11.32 -10.28
C VAL A 161 -13.78 -10.57 -10.00
N ARG A 162 -14.59 -11.05 -9.05
CA ARG A 162 -15.83 -10.38 -8.67
C ARG A 162 -15.58 -8.99 -8.10
N LEU A 163 -14.61 -8.86 -7.21
CA LEU A 163 -14.25 -7.59 -6.59
C LEU A 163 -13.76 -6.59 -7.65
N ARG A 164 -12.88 -7.00 -8.58
CA ARG A 164 -12.43 -6.13 -9.68
C ARG A 164 -13.59 -5.54 -10.47
N ARG A 165 -14.52 -6.39 -10.91
CA ARG A 165 -15.70 -5.94 -11.65
C ARG A 165 -16.51 -4.93 -10.86
N LYS A 166 -16.71 -5.16 -9.56
CA LYS A 166 -17.42 -4.23 -8.67
C LYS A 166 -16.70 -2.90 -8.51
N LEU A 167 -15.37 -2.90 -8.37
CA LEU A 167 -14.58 -1.67 -8.30
C LEU A 167 -14.64 -0.88 -9.61
N GLU A 168 -14.59 -1.58 -10.75
CA GLU A 168 -14.77 -1.00 -12.09
C GLU A 168 -16.18 -0.42 -12.28
N ASP A 169 -17.23 -1.15 -11.89
CA ASP A 169 -18.62 -0.70 -11.96
C ASP A 169 -18.86 0.58 -11.12
N LEU A 170 -18.17 0.69 -9.97
CA LEU A 170 -18.19 1.88 -9.11
C LEU A 170 -17.30 3.02 -9.62
N GLU A 171 -16.50 2.79 -10.67
CA GLU A 171 -15.50 3.72 -11.19
C GLU A 171 -14.49 4.16 -10.11
N LEU A 172 -14.16 3.24 -9.19
CA LEU A 172 -13.20 3.51 -8.13
C LEU A 172 -11.81 3.80 -8.75
N PRO A 173 -11.08 4.85 -8.34
CA PRO A 173 -9.78 5.25 -8.88
C PRO A 173 -8.65 4.33 -8.39
N ALA A 174 -8.94 3.04 -8.27
CA ALA A 174 -8.08 2.03 -7.69
C ALA A 174 -8.29 0.68 -8.33
N ARG A 175 -7.19 0.00 -8.62
CA ARG A 175 -7.19 -1.32 -9.24
C ARG A 175 -6.60 -2.37 -8.32
N LEU A 176 -7.29 -3.50 -8.24
CA LEU A 176 -6.76 -4.71 -7.61
C LEU A 176 -5.80 -5.41 -8.59
N VAL A 177 -4.49 -5.26 -8.38
CA VAL A 177 -3.45 -5.78 -9.26
C VAL A 177 -2.92 -7.12 -8.75
N ASN A 178 -2.54 -8.02 -9.67
CA ASN A 178 -1.75 -9.21 -9.37
C ASN A 178 -0.36 -9.07 -9.98
N ARG A 179 0.69 -9.36 -9.20
CA ARG A 179 2.06 -9.54 -9.69
C ARG A 179 2.49 -11.00 -9.47
N PRO A 180 2.97 -11.69 -10.51
CA PRO A 180 3.52 -13.04 -10.35
C PRO A 180 4.58 -13.11 -9.24
N ARG A 181 4.50 -14.15 -8.41
CA ARG A 181 5.40 -14.40 -7.26
C ARG A 181 5.34 -13.37 -6.12
N LYS A 182 4.67 -12.22 -6.29
CA LYS A 182 4.45 -11.23 -5.23
C LYS A 182 3.06 -11.37 -4.62
N GLY A 183 2.02 -11.54 -5.44
CA GLY A 183 0.63 -11.69 -4.99
C GLY A 183 -0.27 -10.56 -5.44
N TYR A 184 -1.14 -10.07 -4.55
CA TYR A 184 -2.19 -9.10 -4.85
C TYR A 184 -2.03 -7.82 -4.01
N THR A 185 -2.39 -6.68 -4.59
CA THR A 185 -2.42 -5.39 -3.88
C THR A 185 -3.44 -4.44 -4.54
N LEU A 186 -3.82 -3.38 -3.85
CA LEU A 186 -4.65 -2.30 -4.38
C LEU A 186 -3.75 -1.10 -4.73
N VAL A 187 -3.86 -0.58 -5.95
CA VAL A 187 -3.03 0.53 -6.45
C VAL A 187 -3.96 1.61 -6.99
N PHE A 188 -3.70 2.88 -6.67
CA PHE A 188 -4.40 4.01 -7.30
C PHE A 188 -4.00 4.17 -8.77
N ASP A 189 -4.93 4.70 -9.57
CA ASP A 189 -4.66 5.10 -10.96
C ASP A 189 -3.86 6.41 -11.09
#